data_AF-A0A161ZF03-F1
#
_entry.id   AF-A0A161ZF03-F1
#
_cell.length_a   1.000
_cell.length_b   1.000
_cell.length_c   1.000
_cell.angle_alpha   90.00
_cell.angle_beta   90.00
_cell.angle_gamma   90.00
#
_symmetry.space_group_name_H-M   'P 1'
#
loop_
_entity.id
_entity.type
_entity.pdbx_description
1 polymer ?
#
loop_
_entity_poly.entity_id
_entity_poly.type
_entity_poly.pdbx_seq_one_letter_code
_entity_poly.pdbx_strand_id
1 'polypeptide(L)'
;MSTPSAAPKASKTKLRMAQAIGFSSCLVAGFLNVPEWSHTPLIALAIGAFTYAGFLSIKSDKAQKEWQVKQPDYVDPYKGSPAYPHRHEEAALIVGIFSFMAFVYLALPMRDRALSSNDLWVLLPLLLMIASFGYARRISKKYSAARNAWRESQQAGDTAQK
;
A
#
# COMPACT_ATOMS: atom_id res chain seq x y z
N MET A 1 26.81 -25.25 -13.66
CA MET A 1 26.03 -23.99 -13.84
C MET A 1 24.63 -24.22 -13.32
N SER A 2 24.31 -23.73 -12.13
CA SER A 2 22.96 -23.79 -11.56
C SER A 2 22.09 -22.74 -12.25
N THR A 3 21.00 -23.18 -12.88
CA THR A 3 19.99 -22.31 -13.49
C THR A 3 19.47 -21.30 -12.46
N PRO A 4 19.35 -20.00 -12.81
CA PRO A 4 18.85 -18.99 -11.88
C PRO A 4 17.42 -19.34 -11.46
N SER A 5 17.21 -19.45 -10.15
CA SER A 5 15.88 -19.68 -9.59
C SER A 5 14.96 -18.53 -9.97
N ALA A 6 13.82 -18.84 -10.60
CA ALA A 6 12.84 -17.84 -11.00
C ALA A 6 12.45 -16.94 -9.82
N ALA A 7 12.28 -15.64 -10.08
CA ALA A 7 11.81 -14.71 -9.07
C ALA A 7 10.49 -15.21 -8.47
N PRO A 8 10.30 -15.13 -7.13
CA PRO A 8 9.01 -15.42 -6.54
C PRO A 8 7.97 -14.53 -7.22
N LYS A 9 6.99 -15.14 -7.90
CA LYS A 9 5.85 -14.39 -8.45
C LYS A 9 5.12 -13.76 -7.26
N ALA A 10 5.37 -12.48 -7.03
CA ALA A 10 4.65 -11.71 -6.03
C ALA A 10 3.16 -11.94 -6.21
N SER A 11 2.44 -12.23 -5.12
CA SER A 11 0.99 -12.48 -5.14
C SER A 11 0.19 -11.19 -5.38
N LYS A 12 0.65 -10.33 -6.28
CA LYS A 12 0.10 -9.00 -6.61
C LYS A 12 -1.39 -9.10 -6.94
N THR A 13 -1.83 -10.19 -7.58
CA THR A 13 -3.24 -10.45 -7.86
C THR A 13 -4.05 -10.65 -6.58
N LYS A 14 -3.57 -11.45 -5.63
CA LYS A 14 -4.24 -11.70 -4.34
C LYS A 14 -4.26 -10.44 -3.46
N LEU A 15 -3.18 -9.66 -3.49
CA LEU A 15 -3.08 -8.39 -2.78
C LEU A 15 -4.05 -7.34 -3.35
N ARG A 16 -4.12 -7.21 -4.68
CA ARG A 16 -5.08 -6.32 -5.35
C ARG A 16 -6.53 -6.75 -5.13
N MET A 17 -6.83 -8.05 -5.15
CA MET A 17 -8.17 -8.55 -4.84
C MET A 17 -8.55 -8.24 -3.38
N ALA A 18 -7.66 -8.49 -2.42
CA ALA A 18 -7.92 -8.19 -1.02
C ALA A 18 -8.15 -6.68 -0.80
N GLN A 19 -7.36 -5.81 -1.44
CA GLN A 19 -7.59 -4.36 -1.40
C GLN A 19 -8.93 -3.98 -2.06
N ALA A 20 -9.25 -4.55 -3.23
CA ALA A 20 -10.50 -4.27 -3.92
C ALA A 20 -11.72 -4.68 -3.09
N ILE A 21 -11.67 -5.86 -2.45
CA ILE A 21 -12.71 -6.35 -1.54
C ILE A 21 -12.84 -5.44 -0.31
N GLY A 22 -11.72 -4.97 0.24
CA GLY A 22 -11.73 -4.02 1.35
C GLY A 22 -12.37 -2.69 0.98
N PHE A 23 -11.97 -2.11 -0.16
CA PHE A 23 -12.54 -0.86 -0.66
C PHE A 23 -14.01 -0.97 -1.03
N SER A 24 -14.42 -2.05 -1.70
CA SER A 24 -15.83 -2.26 -2.06
C SER A 24 -16.69 -2.44 -0.82
N SER A 25 -16.21 -3.16 0.19
CA SER A 25 -16.95 -3.34 1.46
C SER A 25 -17.14 -2.02 2.21
N CYS A 26 -16.12 -1.15 2.22
CA CYS A 26 -16.25 0.20 2.80
C CYS A 26 -17.13 1.14 1.98
N LEU A 27 -17.10 1.06 0.65
CA LEU A 27 -18.00 1.82 -0.21
C LEU A 27 -19.45 1.41 0.01
N VAL A 28 -19.71 0.10 0.10
CA VAL A 28 -21.06 -0.41 0.37
C VAL A 28 -21.51 -0.01 1.76
N ALA A 29 -20.70 -0.22 2.80
CA ALA A 29 -21.07 0.16 4.16
C ALA A 29 -21.24 1.67 4.34
N GLY A 30 -20.34 2.49 3.79
CA GLY A 30 -20.29 3.93 4.06
C GLY A 30 -21.20 4.78 3.16
N PHE A 31 -21.44 4.36 1.91
CA PHE A 31 -22.13 5.19 0.91
C PHE A 31 -23.42 4.59 0.37
N LEU A 32 -23.61 3.26 0.44
CA LEU A 32 -24.86 2.66 0.02
C LEU A 32 -25.84 2.57 1.19
N ASN A 33 -27.13 2.62 0.87
CA ASN A 33 -28.19 2.56 1.85
C ASN A 33 -28.47 1.10 2.21
N VAL A 34 -27.56 0.50 2.97
CA VAL A 34 -27.59 -0.91 3.38
C VAL A 34 -28.29 -1.06 4.74
N PRO A 35 -28.98 -2.18 5.01
CA PRO A 35 -29.60 -2.43 6.30
C PRO A 35 -28.56 -2.39 7.45
N GLU A 36 -28.90 -1.84 8.61
CA GLU A 36 -27.97 -1.69 9.74
C GLU A 36 -27.28 -2.99 10.15
N TRP A 37 -28.01 -4.12 10.10
CA TRP A 37 -27.47 -5.44 10.42
C TRP A 37 -26.32 -5.88 9.48
N SER A 38 -26.22 -5.28 8.29
CA SER A 38 -25.17 -5.57 7.31
C SER A 38 -23.94 -4.67 7.43
N HIS A 39 -23.99 -3.56 8.18
CA HIS A 39 -22.83 -2.69 8.39
C HIS A 39 -21.71 -3.38 9.17
N THR A 40 -22.04 -4.04 10.27
CA THR A 40 -21.06 -4.75 11.12
C THR A 40 -20.27 -5.82 10.34
N PRO A 41 -20.91 -6.74 9.60
CA PRO A 41 -20.16 -7.73 8.80
C PRO A 41 -19.38 -7.09 7.65
N LEU A 42 -19.88 -6.03 6.99
CA LEU A 42 -19.14 -5.33 5.93
C LEU A 42 -17.86 -4.66 6.46
N ILE A 43 -17.92 -4.02 7.62
CA ILE A 43 -16.76 -3.41 8.27
C ILE A 43 -15.75 -4.50 8.70
N ALA A 44 -16.23 -5.61 9.28
CA ALA A 44 -15.38 -6.74 9.63
C ALA A 44 -14.69 -7.34 8.40
N LEU A 45 -15.40 -7.45 7.27
CA LEU A 45 -14.87 -7.93 6.00
C LEU A 45 -13.82 -6.99 5.44
N ALA A 46 -14.05 -5.67 5.53
CA ALA A 46 -13.06 -4.66 5.15
C ALA A 46 -11.78 -4.76 5.98
N ILE A 47 -11.90 -4.84 7.31
CA ILE A 47 -10.76 -5.00 8.21
C ILE A 47 -9.98 -6.27 7.87
N GLY A 48 -10.66 -7.42 7.76
CA GLY A 48 -10.04 -8.69 7.42
C GLY A 48 -9.31 -8.66 6.08
N ALA A 49 -9.92 -8.05 5.06
CA ALA A 49 -9.32 -7.92 3.74
C ALA A 49 -8.07 -7.03 3.73
N PHE A 50 -8.10 -5.89 4.45
CA PHE A 50 -6.94 -5.01 4.58
C PHE A 50 -5.82 -5.63 5.42
N THR A 51 -6.14 -6.30 6.53
CA THR A 51 -5.15 -7.03 7.34
C THR A 51 -4.48 -8.15 6.53
N TYR A 52 -5.27 -8.91 5.75
CA TYR A 52 -4.74 -9.95 4.87
C TYR A 52 -3.86 -9.38 3.75
N ALA A 53 -4.24 -8.25 3.15
CA ALA A 53 -3.40 -7.55 2.17
C ALA A 53 -2.06 -7.10 2.77
N GLY A 54 -2.07 -6.56 4.00
CA GLY A 54 -0.85 -6.19 4.73
C GLY A 54 0.05 -7.40 4.99
N PHE A 55 -0.51 -8.52 5.45
CA PHE A 55 0.25 -9.76 5.67
C PHE A 55 0.88 -10.30 4.38
N LEU A 56 0.15 -10.26 3.26
CA LEU A 56 0.67 -10.65 1.96
C LEU A 56 1.81 -9.72 1.50
N SER A 57 1.73 -8.41 1.77
CA SER A 57 2.79 -7.45 1.46
C SER A 57 4.09 -7.83 2.18
N ILE A 58 4.03 -8.00 3.50
CA ILE A 58 5.18 -8.34 4.35
C ILE A 58 5.81 -9.67 3.91
N LYS A 59 4.98 -10.70 3.66
CA LYS A 59 5.48 -12.01 3.22
C LYS A 59 6.15 -11.91 1.84
N SER A 60 5.59 -11.12 0.94
CA SER A 60 6.17 -10.91 -0.39
C SER A 60 7.47 -10.12 -0.34
N ASP A 61 7.58 -9.09 0.51
CA ASP A 61 8.80 -8.31 0.67
C ASP A 61 9.93 -9.14 1.30
N LYS A 62 9.62 -9.96 2.31
CA LYS A 62 10.59 -10.87 2.91
C LYS A 62 11.10 -11.90 1.89
N ALA A 63 10.20 -12.53 1.13
CA ALA A 63 10.58 -13.48 0.09
C ALA A 63 11.40 -12.83 -1.04
N GLN A 64 11.08 -11.59 -1.41
CA GLN A 64 11.81 -10.81 -2.41
C GLN A 64 13.23 -10.50 -1.93
N LYS A 65 13.40 -10.08 -0.67
CA LYS A 65 14.71 -9.80 -0.07
C LYS A 65 15.57 -11.06 0.05
N GLU A 66 14.99 -12.16 0.52
CA GLU A 66 15.71 -13.44 0.61
C GLU A 66 16.11 -13.98 -0.76
N TRP A 67 15.28 -13.76 -1.78
CA TRP A 67 15.62 -14.10 -3.16
C TRP A 67 16.75 -13.23 -3.70
N GLN A 68 16.71 -11.90 -3.48
CA GLN A 68 17.77 -10.97 -3.91
C GLN A 68 19.14 -11.31 -3.29
N VAL A 69 19.18 -11.67 -2.00
CA VAL A 69 20.42 -12.05 -1.31
C VAL A 69 21.03 -13.34 -1.87
N LYS A 70 20.21 -14.24 -2.43
CA LYS A 70 20.62 -15.55 -2.95
C LYS A 70 20.96 -15.54 -4.45
N GLN A 71 20.77 -14.42 -5.15
CA GLN A 71 21.03 -14.32 -6.59
C GLN A 71 22.49 -13.93 -6.86
N PRO A 72 23.19 -14.58 -7.82
CA PRO A 72 24.49 -14.13 -8.28
C PRO A 72 24.40 -12.77 -8.99
N ASP A 73 25.48 -12.01 -8.94
CA ASP A 73 25.56 -10.58 -9.29
C ASP A 73 25.02 -10.19 -10.67
N TYR A 74 25.07 -11.10 -11.64
CA TYR A 74 24.60 -10.85 -13.01
C TYR A 74 23.08 -11.02 -13.19
N VAL A 75 22.36 -11.57 -12.19
CA VAL A 75 20.92 -11.84 -12.28
C VAL A 75 20.08 -10.73 -11.64
N ASP A 76 20.68 -9.88 -10.80
CA ASP A 76 20.01 -8.70 -10.25
C ASP A 76 20.43 -7.42 -11.00
N PRO A 77 19.66 -6.98 -12.02
CA PRO A 77 19.92 -5.75 -12.75
C PRO A 77 19.78 -4.47 -11.89
N TYR A 78 19.44 -4.61 -10.61
CA TYR A 78 19.29 -3.50 -9.66
C TYR A 78 20.29 -3.56 -8.50
N LYS A 79 21.32 -4.43 -8.58
CA LYS A 79 22.37 -4.52 -7.58
C LYS A 79 23.10 -3.18 -7.47
N GLY A 80 23.14 -2.60 -6.26
CA GLY A 80 23.71 -1.27 -5.99
C GLY A 80 22.75 -0.09 -6.17
N SER A 81 21.49 -0.33 -6.54
CA SER A 81 20.47 0.72 -6.55
C SER A 81 20.13 1.21 -5.13
N PRO A 82 19.67 2.47 -4.97
CA PRO A 82 19.28 2.99 -3.66
C PRO A 82 18.24 2.11 -2.98
N ALA A 83 18.46 1.79 -1.70
CA ALA A 83 17.53 0.98 -0.92
C ALA A 83 16.15 1.64 -0.85
N TYR A 84 15.11 0.91 -1.24
CA TYR A 84 13.75 1.40 -1.18
C TYR A 84 13.25 1.38 0.29
N PRO A 85 12.70 2.47 0.83
CA PRO A 85 12.31 2.57 2.24
C PRO A 85 10.93 1.94 2.44
N HIS A 86 10.81 0.66 2.09
CA HIS A 86 9.55 -0.06 2.03
C HIS A 86 8.75 0.09 3.33
N ARG A 87 9.42 0.05 4.47
CA ARG A 87 8.80 0.21 5.80
C ARG A 87 8.13 1.56 6.03
N HIS A 88 8.70 2.66 5.53
CA HIS A 88 8.14 3.99 5.73
C HIS A 88 6.91 4.25 4.84
N GLU A 89 6.94 3.72 3.62
CA GLU A 89 5.79 3.75 2.72
C GLU A 89 4.66 2.83 3.19
N GLU A 90 4.98 1.60 3.60
CA GLU A 90 4.01 0.66 4.17
C GLU A 90 3.38 1.22 5.46
N ALA A 91 4.18 1.79 6.37
CA ALA A 91 3.65 2.40 7.59
C ALA A 91 2.67 3.54 7.27
N ALA A 92 3.03 4.43 6.33
CA ALA A 92 2.15 5.52 5.93
C ALA A 92 0.87 5.01 5.23
N LEU A 93 0.96 3.97 4.41
CA LEU A 93 -0.23 3.34 3.80
C LEU A 93 -1.15 2.71 4.84
N ILE A 94 -0.58 2.00 5.84
CA ILE A 94 -1.34 1.39 6.93
C ILE A 94 -2.05 2.45 7.76
N VAL A 95 -1.35 3.52 8.15
CA VAL A 95 -1.94 4.65 8.88
C VAL A 95 -3.06 5.31 8.06
N GLY A 96 -2.85 5.49 6.75
CA GLY A 96 -3.88 6.01 5.85
C GLY A 96 -5.14 5.13 5.80
N ILE A 97 -4.97 3.80 5.69
CA ILE A 97 -6.07 2.83 5.69
C ILE A 97 -6.82 2.85 7.02
N PHE A 98 -6.13 2.84 8.16
CA PHE A 98 -6.79 2.90 9.48
C PHE A 98 -7.54 4.21 9.69
N SER A 99 -6.97 5.33 9.22
CA SER A 99 -7.63 6.63 9.28
C SER A 99 -8.89 6.66 8.41
N PHE A 100 -8.86 6.03 7.24
CA PHE A 100 -10.05 5.86 6.40
C PHE A 100 -11.11 4.99 7.06
N MET A 101 -10.74 3.85 7.67
CA MET A 101 -11.69 3.02 8.42
C MET A 101 -12.33 3.80 9.58
N ALA A 102 -11.53 4.55 10.33
CA ALA A 102 -12.00 5.39 11.43
C ALA A 102 -12.96 6.49 10.93
N PHE A 103 -12.66 7.11 9.79
CA PHE A 103 -13.56 8.06 9.14
C PHE A 103 -14.90 7.42 8.80
N VAL A 104 -14.89 6.27 8.11
CA VAL A 104 -16.12 5.57 7.70
C VAL A 104 -16.96 5.18 8.91
N TYR A 105 -16.32 4.65 9.97
CA TYR A 105 -17.02 4.27 11.21
C TYR A 105 -17.68 5.47 11.90
N LEU A 106 -17.00 6.61 11.97
CA LEU A 106 -17.52 7.83 12.60
C LEU A 106 -18.56 8.56 11.72
N ALA A 107 -18.42 8.49 10.40
CA ALA A 107 -19.32 9.14 9.44
C ALA A 107 -20.66 8.40 9.27
N LEU A 108 -20.67 7.07 9.43
CA LEU A 108 -21.85 6.21 9.35
C LEU A 108 -23.04 6.68 10.21
N PRO A 109 -22.90 6.87 11.54
CA PRO A 109 -24.00 7.32 12.40
C PRO A 109 -24.38 8.80 12.18
N MET A 110 -23.54 9.58 11.48
CA MET A 110 -23.81 10.99 11.16
C MET A 110 -24.49 11.17 9.81
N ARG A 111 -24.71 10.09 9.03
CA ARG A 111 -25.29 10.16 7.69
C ARG A 111 -26.69 10.80 7.67
N ASP A 112 -27.45 10.60 8.74
CA ASP A 112 -28.85 11.05 8.83
C ASP A 112 -28.99 12.34 9.67
N ARG A 113 -27.88 12.97 10.11
CA ARG A 113 -27.88 14.23 10.86
C ARG A 113 -27.04 15.28 10.16
N ALA A 114 -27.53 16.53 10.12
CA ALA A 114 -26.73 17.65 9.64
C ALA A 114 -25.51 17.84 10.55
N LEU A 115 -24.30 17.93 9.96
CA LEU A 115 -23.04 18.13 10.68
C LEU A 115 -23.13 19.39 11.56
N SER A 116 -23.07 19.20 12.87
CA SER A 116 -22.94 20.29 13.83
C SER A 116 -21.50 20.79 13.88
N SER A 117 -21.26 22.04 14.29
CA SER A 117 -19.91 22.55 14.55
C SER A 117 -19.13 21.69 15.55
N ASN A 118 -19.84 20.97 16.42
CA ASN A 118 -19.24 20.06 17.39
C ASN A 118 -18.82 18.71 16.79
N ASP A 119 -19.15 18.42 15.54
CA ASP A 119 -18.87 17.16 14.83
C ASP A 119 -17.71 17.29 13.83
N LEU A 120 -17.12 18.49 13.70
CA LEU A 120 -15.99 18.77 12.78
C LEU A 120 -14.77 17.87 13.03
N TRP A 121 -14.61 17.34 14.25
CA TRP A 121 -13.53 16.40 14.59
C TRP A 121 -13.63 15.08 13.82
N VAL A 122 -14.81 14.72 13.30
CA VAL A 122 -15.00 13.54 12.43
C VAL A 122 -14.28 13.69 11.09
N LEU A 123 -13.86 14.90 10.70
CA LEU A 123 -13.00 15.14 9.53
C LEU A 123 -11.51 14.91 9.79
N LEU A 124 -11.07 14.83 11.06
CA LEU A 124 -9.64 14.61 11.39
C LEU A 124 -9.08 13.32 10.75
N PRO A 125 -9.77 12.16 10.79
CA PRO A 125 -9.27 10.96 10.15
C PRO A 125 -9.20 11.10 8.62
N LEU A 126 -10.06 11.92 8.00
CA LEU A 126 -9.97 12.20 6.56
C LEU A 126 -8.71 13.01 6.22
N LEU A 127 -8.38 14.02 7.02
CA LEU A 127 -7.14 14.79 6.86
C LEU A 127 -5.91 13.91 7.08
N LEU A 128 -5.95 13.05 8.10
CA LEU A 128 -4.87 12.12 8.42
C LEU A 128 -4.66 11.09 7.31
N MET A 129 -5.76 10.61 6.70
CA MET A 129 -5.75 9.76 5.52
C MET A 129 -5.04 10.45 4.34
N ILE A 130 -5.43 11.69 4.02
CA ILE A 130 -4.84 12.46 2.91
C ILE A 130 -3.34 12.70 3.16
N ALA A 131 -2.97 13.09 4.38
CA ALA A 131 -1.58 13.31 4.76
C ALA A 131 -0.75 12.04 4.63
N SER A 132 -1.27 10.91 5.08
CA SER A 132 -0.57 9.62 5.07
C SER A 132 -0.38 9.08 3.64
N PHE A 133 -1.42 9.13 2.80
CA PHE A 133 -1.31 8.76 1.38
C PHE A 133 -0.41 9.73 0.60
N GLY A 134 -0.49 11.03 0.89
CA GLY A 134 0.39 12.04 0.30
C GLY A 134 1.85 11.79 0.63
N TYR A 135 2.14 11.46 1.89
CA TYR A 135 3.49 11.11 2.35
C TYR A 135 4.01 9.83 1.68
N ALA A 136 3.20 8.76 1.65
CA ALA A 136 3.53 7.51 0.96
C ALA A 136 3.84 7.77 -0.53
N ARG A 137 2.99 8.54 -1.22
CA ARG A 137 3.19 8.89 -2.63
C ARG A 137 4.46 9.72 -2.86
N ARG A 138 4.78 10.66 -1.95
CA ARG A 138 5.98 11.49 -2.03
C ARG A 138 7.24 10.66 -1.89
N ILE A 139 7.26 9.70 -0.95
CA ILE A 139 8.35 8.72 -0.82
C ILE A 139 8.46 7.93 -2.12
N SER A 140 7.40 7.25 -2.54
CA SER A 140 7.41 6.40 -3.74
C SER A 140 7.94 7.15 -4.97
N LYS A 141 7.50 8.40 -5.18
CA LYS A 141 7.96 9.26 -6.27
C LYS A 141 9.45 9.60 -6.16
N LYS A 142 9.93 10.02 -4.97
CA LYS A 142 11.35 10.36 -4.75
C LYS A 142 12.27 9.17 -5.04
N TYR A 143 11.88 7.97 -4.63
CA TYR A 143 12.69 6.76 -4.86
C TYR A 143 12.61 6.26 -6.30
N SER A 144 11.46 6.39 -6.96
CA SER A 144 11.37 6.10 -8.39
C SER A 144 12.29 7.01 -9.22
N ALA A 145 12.38 8.29 -8.88
CA ALA A 145 13.29 9.25 -9.52
C ALA A 145 14.76 8.89 -9.27
N ALA A 146 15.15 8.60 -8.02
CA ALA A 146 16.51 8.18 -7.69
C ALA A 146 16.91 6.88 -8.42
N ARG A 147 15.98 5.93 -8.56
CA ARG A 147 16.19 4.68 -9.29
C ARG A 147 16.31 4.90 -10.80
N ASN A 148 15.56 5.85 -11.37
CA ASN A 148 15.69 6.21 -12.78
C ASN A 148 17.04 6.87 -13.06
N ALA A 149 17.44 7.84 -12.23
CA ALA A 149 18.75 8.49 -12.33
C ALA A 149 19.91 7.49 -12.19
N TRP A 150 19.80 6.53 -11.28
CA TRP A 150 20.80 5.45 -11.17
C TRP A 150 20.86 4.60 -12.46
N ARG A 151 19.71 4.22 -13.03
CA ARG A 151 19.67 3.47 -14.30
C ARG A 151 20.32 4.24 -15.44
N GLU A 152 20.03 5.53 -15.56
CA GLU A 152 20.62 6.42 -16.57
C GLU A 152 22.15 6.53 -16.40
N SER A 153 22.64 6.61 -15.15
CA SER A 153 24.09 6.67 -14.88
C SER A 153 24.84 5.39 -15.25
N GLN A 154 24.22 4.21 -15.11
CA GLN A 154 24.81 2.93 -15.51
C GLN A 154 24.84 2.80 -17.04
N GLN A 155 23.77 3.19 -17.73
CA GLN A 155 23.71 3.17 -19.19
C GLN A 155 24.73 4.12 -19.84
N ALA A 156 24.95 5.29 -19.24
CA ALA A 156 25.96 6.25 -19.70
C ALA A 156 27.40 5.71 -19.52
N GLY A 157 27.66 4.97 -18.44
CA GLY A 157 28.96 4.33 -18.18
C GLY A 157 29.31 3.23 -19.20
N ASP A 158 28.32 2.40 -19.57
CA ASP A 158 28.50 1.33 -20.56
C ASP A 158 28.76 1.86 -21.98
N THR A 159 28.24 3.05 -22.33
CA THR A 159 28.54 3.71 -23.61
C THR A 159 29.91 4.39 -23.66
N ALA A 160 30.52 4.72 -22.52
CA ALA A 160 31.84 5.36 -22.46
C ALA A 160 33.01 4.36 -22.49
N GLN A 161 32.73 3.06 -22.33
CA GLN A 161 33.72 1.97 -22.38
C GLN A 161 33.71 1.18 -23.71
N LYS A 162 32.89 1.57 -24.69
CA LYS A 162 32.93 1.08 -26.07
C LYS A 162 33.66 2.06 -26.98
#